data_AF-A0A7R9WC31-F1
#
_entry.id   AF-A0A7R9WC31-F1
#
_cell.length_a   1.000
_cell.length_b   1.000
_cell.length_c   1.000
_cell.angle_alpha   90.00
_cell.angle_beta   90.00
_cell.angle_gamma   90.00
#
_symmetry.space_group_name_H-M   'P 1'
#
loop_
_entity.id
_entity.type
_entity.pdbx_description
1 polymer ?
#
loop_
_entity_poly.entity_id
_entity_poly.type
_entity_poly.pdbx_seq_one_letter_code
_entity_poly.pdbx_strand_id
1 'polypeptide(L)'
;ELFDKFSDTELSDLAVTSHTEEGRNQDQTDSACPSKDDSLIIYTFATDLDHFGYNSLRRSAQFFGHKLVNIGEGKNWKGYGTRLISMKKELESIDEDQLILVVDGYDTLLQVGPGEIIARFGALNEKFQQQQGEELSEADEQQSTPHFQEAVFFGAERYCWPSEEVCQRYEAKTSLDSPHNKFLNAGTYIGRAGHIRQ
;
A
#
# COMPACT_ATOMS: atom_id res chain seq x y z
N GLU A 1 30.03 -12.35 -21.84
CA GLU A 1 30.90 -12.58 -20.67
C GLU A 1 30.55 -11.58 -19.57
N LEU A 2 29.70 -12.00 -18.62
CA LEU A 2 29.50 -11.43 -17.25
C LEU A 2 28.20 -11.97 -16.60
N PHE A 3 27.81 -13.22 -16.88
CA PHE A 3 26.64 -13.87 -16.27
C PHE A 3 26.89 -15.38 -16.10
N ASP A 4 27.97 -15.75 -15.40
CA ASP A 4 28.28 -17.17 -15.16
C ASP A 4 29.13 -17.41 -13.91
N LYS A 5 28.89 -16.67 -12.82
CA LYS A 5 29.60 -16.87 -11.53
C LYS A 5 28.76 -16.60 -10.29
N PHE A 6 27.62 -17.28 -10.15
CA PHE A 6 27.05 -17.52 -8.82
C PHE A 6 26.56 -18.97 -8.79
N SER A 7 27.46 -19.87 -8.42
CA SER A 7 27.21 -21.29 -8.18
C SER A 7 26.92 -21.54 -6.69
N ASP A 8 25.94 -22.40 -6.45
CA ASP A 8 25.36 -22.82 -5.16
C ASP A 8 26.34 -23.42 -4.15
N THR A 9 27.06 -22.56 -3.42
CA THR A 9 27.80 -22.95 -2.23
C THR A 9 28.01 -21.69 -1.42
N GLU A 10 27.25 -21.52 -0.33
CA GLU A 10 27.51 -20.68 0.86
C GLU A 10 26.17 -20.43 1.61
N LEU A 11 25.43 -21.50 1.93
CA LEU A 11 24.17 -21.42 2.69
C LEU A 11 24.09 -22.45 3.84
N SER A 12 25.24 -22.92 4.35
CA SER A 12 25.26 -23.91 5.45
C SER A 12 25.83 -23.43 6.79
N ASP A 13 26.43 -22.24 6.90
CA ASP A 13 27.35 -21.97 8.03
C ASP A 13 27.00 -20.77 8.92
N LEU A 14 25.72 -20.53 9.22
CA LEU A 14 25.36 -19.60 10.31
C LEU A 14 24.45 -20.27 11.33
N ALA A 15 25.10 -21.12 12.12
CA ALA A 15 24.57 -21.73 13.33
C ALA A 15 24.34 -20.69 14.45
N VAL A 16 23.23 -20.92 15.13
CA VAL A 16 22.77 -20.35 16.40
C VAL A 16 23.89 -20.28 17.44
N THR A 17 24.08 -19.10 18.05
CA THR A 17 24.68 -18.99 19.39
C THR A 17 23.86 -18.03 20.25
N SER A 18 23.46 -18.54 21.41
CA SER A 18 22.77 -17.86 22.50
C SER A 18 23.78 -17.27 23.49
N HIS A 19 23.61 -16.01 23.91
CA HIS A 19 24.16 -15.53 25.18
C HIS A 19 23.25 -14.46 25.82
N THR A 20 23.19 -14.53 27.14
CA THR A 20 22.31 -13.88 28.12
C THR A 20 22.81 -12.52 28.63
N GLU A 21 21.83 -11.61 28.83
CA GLU A 21 21.62 -10.51 29.80
C GLU A 21 22.79 -9.69 30.42
N GLU A 22 22.68 -8.35 30.35
CA GLU A 22 22.33 -7.43 31.47
C GLU A 22 22.68 -5.94 31.13
N GLY A 23 21.80 -4.98 31.48
CA GLY A 23 22.18 -3.55 31.59
C GLY A 23 21.16 -2.49 31.10
N ARG A 24 20.40 -1.94 32.04
CA ARG A 24 19.31 -0.95 31.94
C ARG A 24 19.79 0.48 31.62
N ASN A 25 19.07 1.23 30.77
CA ASN A 25 18.67 2.61 31.07
C ASN A 25 17.50 3.08 30.19
N GLN A 26 16.46 3.57 30.88
CA GLN A 26 15.22 4.10 30.34
C GLN A 26 15.42 5.58 30.01
N ASP A 27 15.09 5.97 28.78
CA ASP A 27 14.63 7.33 28.51
C ASP A 27 13.34 7.21 27.68
N GLN A 28 12.25 7.65 28.28
CA GLN A 28 10.90 7.62 27.74
C GLN A 28 10.71 8.85 26.86
N THR A 29 10.55 8.63 25.55
CA THR A 29 9.82 9.56 24.69
C THR A 29 8.55 8.86 24.24
N ASP A 30 7.41 9.45 24.58
CA ASP A 30 6.08 8.97 24.22
C ASP A 30 5.90 9.05 22.69
N SER A 31 6.27 7.98 22.00
CA SER A 31 5.83 7.67 20.65
C SER A 31 4.70 6.66 20.77
N ALA A 32 3.52 7.03 20.26
CA ALA A 32 2.31 6.21 20.32
C ALA A 32 2.60 4.75 19.93
N CYS A 33 2.04 3.84 20.71
CA CYS A 33 2.30 2.40 20.62
C CYS A 33 1.98 1.87 19.20
N PRO A 34 2.90 1.19 18.50
CA PRO A 34 2.54 0.41 17.33
C PRO A 34 1.62 -0.72 17.80
N SER A 35 0.34 -0.60 17.46
CA SER A 35 -0.66 -1.59 17.81
C SER A 35 -0.40 -2.87 17.01
N LYS A 36 -0.89 -3.99 17.52
CA LYS A 36 -0.38 -5.33 17.22
C LYS A 36 -0.62 -5.89 15.80
N ASP A 37 -1.02 -5.08 14.81
CA ASP A 37 -1.23 -5.56 13.42
C ASP A 37 -0.98 -4.52 12.30
N ASP A 38 0.03 -3.66 12.43
CA ASP A 38 0.48 -2.77 11.32
C ASP A 38 1.22 -3.53 10.19
N SER A 39 1.00 -4.84 10.05
CA SER A 39 1.66 -5.64 9.00
C SER A 39 1.09 -5.24 7.64
N LEU A 40 1.91 -4.86 6.66
CA LEU A 40 1.44 -4.53 5.31
C LEU A 40 1.20 -5.81 4.49
N ILE A 41 0.02 -5.93 3.86
CA ILE A 41 -0.25 -6.95 2.84
C ILE A 41 -0.37 -6.30 1.46
N ILE A 42 0.40 -6.79 0.50
CA ILE A 42 0.32 -6.36 -0.89
C ILE A 42 -0.62 -7.29 -1.65
N TYR A 43 -1.68 -6.74 -2.25
CA TYR A 43 -2.58 -7.46 -3.12
C TYR A 43 -2.31 -7.14 -4.58
N THR A 44 -2.39 -8.15 -5.43
CA THR A 44 -2.29 -7.98 -6.88
C THR A 44 -3.22 -8.92 -7.62
N PHE A 45 -3.42 -8.66 -8.90
CA PHE A 45 -4.22 -9.50 -9.79
C PHE A 45 -3.39 -9.86 -11.02
N ALA A 46 -2.98 -11.13 -11.11
CA ALA A 46 -2.30 -11.73 -12.25
C ALA A 46 -2.89 -13.12 -12.54
N THR A 47 -3.29 -13.35 -13.78
CA THR A 47 -3.85 -14.64 -14.23
C THR A 47 -2.78 -15.59 -14.75
N ASP A 48 -1.71 -15.05 -15.33
CA ASP A 48 -0.56 -15.78 -15.83
C ASP A 48 0.62 -15.63 -14.87
N LEU A 49 0.97 -16.72 -14.17
CA LEU A 49 2.04 -16.73 -13.19
C LEU A 49 3.44 -16.82 -13.81
N ASP A 50 3.53 -17.25 -15.07
CA ASP A 50 4.79 -17.34 -15.79
C ASP A 50 5.14 -16.02 -16.49
N HIS A 51 4.19 -15.08 -16.55
CA HIS A 51 4.41 -13.75 -17.12
C HIS A 51 5.60 -13.04 -16.48
N PHE A 52 6.54 -12.56 -17.32
CA PHE A 52 7.76 -11.89 -16.87
C PHE A 52 7.49 -10.72 -15.91
N GLY A 53 6.44 -9.96 -16.19
CA GLY A 53 5.99 -8.85 -15.35
C GLY A 53 5.63 -9.25 -13.92
N TYR A 54 4.77 -10.27 -13.79
CA TYR A 54 4.38 -10.80 -12.48
C TYR A 54 5.56 -11.43 -11.75
N ASN A 55 6.40 -12.16 -12.48
CA ASN A 55 7.63 -12.70 -11.91
C ASN A 55 8.61 -11.61 -11.43
N SER A 56 8.61 -10.42 -12.05
CA SER A 56 9.40 -9.28 -11.60
C SER A 56 8.82 -8.68 -10.32
N LEU A 57 7.50 -8.47 -10.25
CA LEU A 57 6.80 -8.07 -9.03
C LEU A 57 7.07 -9.05 -7.88
N ARG A 58 6.84 -10.35 -8.10
CA ARG A 58 7.03 -11.42 -7.11
C ARG A 58 8.46 -11.46 -6.57
N ARG A 59 9.47 -11.37 -7.45
CA ARG A 59 10.88 -11.33 -7.03
C ARG A 59 11.20 -10.10 -6.19
N SER A 60 10.71 -8.93 -6.57
CA SER A 60 10.91 -7.70 -5.79
C SER A 60 10.22 -7.76 -4.43
N ALA A 61 8.99 -8.32 -4.36
CA ALA A 61 8.29 -8.55 -3.11
C ALA A 61 9.09 -9.46 -2.17
N GLN A 62 9.60 -10.58 -2.69
CA GLN A 62 10.44 -11.50 -1.92
C GLN A 62 11.73 -10.82 -1.45
N PHE A 63 12.42 -10.09 -2.32
CA PHE A 63 13.68 -9.41 -1.99
C PHE A 63 13.52 -8.40 -0.85
N PHE A 64 12.43 -7.63 -0.84
CA PHE A 64 12.16 -6.61 0.18
C PHE A 64 11.34 -7.11 1.38
N GLY A 65 11.02 -8.42 1.44
CA GLY A 65 10.32 -9.03 2.57
C GLY A 65 8.82 -8.69 2.65
N HIS A 66 8.16 -8.48 1.51
CA HIS A 66 6.72 -8.21 1.46
C HIS A 66 5.88 -9.49 1.43
N LYS A 67 4.73 -9.46 2.10
CA LYS A 67 3.66 -10.44 1.91
C LYS A 67 2.85 -10.06 0.67
N LEU A 68 3.04 -10.79 -0.42
CA LEU A 68 2.32 -10.60 -1.68
C LEU A 68 1.23 -11.66 -1.85
N VAL A 69 -0.01 -11.24 -2.08
CA VAL A 69 -1.18 -12.09 -2.35
C VAL A 69 -1.67 -11.83 -3.77
N ASN A 70 -1.65 -12.86 -4.62
CA ASN A 70 -2.24 -12.80 -5.95
C ASN A 70 -3.65 -13.40 -5.95
N ILE A 71 -4.65 -12.57 -6.22
CA ILE A 71 -6.06 -12.99 -6.28
C ILE A 71 -6.56 -13.30 -7.70
N GLY A 72 -5.66 -13.32 -8.68
CA GLY A 72 -5.95 -13.57 -10.10
C GLY A 72 -5.71 -15.00 -10.56
N GLU A 73 -5.00 -15.83 -9.78
CA GLU A 73 -4.62 -17.18 -10.18
C GLU A 73 -5.83 -18.05 -10.55
N GLY A 74 -5.75 -18.75 -11.69
CA GLY A 74 -6.81 -19.63 -12.18
C GLY A 74 -8.08 -18.92 -12.67
N LYS A 75 -8.11 -17.58 -12.70
CA LYS A 75 -9.26 -16.80 -13.19
C LYS A 75 -9.12 -16.46 -14.68
N ASN A 76 -10.27 -16.38 -15.35
CA ASN A 76 -10.35 -15.87 -16.72
C ASN A 76 -10.43 -14.34 -16.73
N TRP A 77 -9.51 -13.69 -17.44
CA TRP A 77 -9.54 -12.25 -17.64
C TRP A 77 -10.69 -11.84 -18.56
N LYS A 78 -11.58 -10.98 -18.06
CA LYS A 78 -12.70 -10.38 -18.84
C LYS A 78 -12.57 -8.87 -18.97
N GLY A 79 -11.37 -8.33 -18.76
CA GLY A 79 -11.10 -6.88 -18.70
C GLY A 79 -10.99 -6.34 -17.26
N TYR A 80 -10.74 -5.04 -17.15
CA TYR A 80 -10.38 -4.37 -15.89
C TYR A 80 -11.40 -4.55 -14.75
N GLY A 81 -12.69 -4.68 -15.06
CA GLY A 81 -13.72 -4.96 -14.05
C GLY A 81 -13.51 -6.28 -13.30
N THR A 82 -12.80 -7.24 -13.90
CA THR A 82 -12.48 -8.54 -13.26
C THR A 82 -11.61 -8.35 -12.01
N ARG A 83 -10.64 -7.42 -12.07
CA ARG A 83 -9.77 -7.07 -10.94
C ARG A 83 -10.58 -6.46 -9.82
N LEU A 84 -11.43 -5.48 -10.12
CA LEU A 84 -12.27 -4.79 -9.13
C LEU A 84 -13.25 -5.74 -8.44
N ILE A 85 -13.95 -6.58 -9.19
CA ILE A 85 -14.90 -7.57 -8.63
C ILE A 85 -14.16 -8.58 -7.75
N SER A 86 -12.98 -9.04 -8.18
CA SER A 86 -12.18 -9.98 -7.40
C SER A 86 -11.68 -9.35 -6.10
N MET A 87 -11.22 -8.10 -6.16
CA MET A 87 -10.75 -7.38 -4.97
C MET A 87 -11.90 -7.10 -4.00
N LYS A 88 -13.08 -6.70 -4.51
CA LYS A 88 -14.29 -6.51 -3.69
C LYS A 88 -14.63 -7.76 -2.89
N LYS A 89 -14.59 -8.94 -3.53
CA LYS A 89 -14.86 -10.22 -2.85
C LYS A 89 -13.79 -10.55 -1.81
N GLU A 90 -12.52 -10.28 -2.12
CA GLU A 90 -11.42 -10.53 -1.18
C GLU A 90 -11.56 -9.69 0.10
N LEU A 91 -11.92 -8.41 -0.04
CA LEU A 91 -12.13 -7.46 1.07
C LEU A 91 -13.22 -7.89 2.07
N GLU A 92 -14.14 -8.78 1.69
CA GLU A 92 -15.15 -9.32 2.62
C GLU A 92 -14.53 -10.20 3.72
N SER A 93 -13.33 -10.74 3.47
CA SER A 93 -12.64 -11.67 4.37
C SER A 93 -11.43 -11.05 5.10
N ILE A 94 -11.05 -9.83 4.73
CA ILE A 94 -9.93 -9.11 5.32
C ILE A 94 -10.43 -8.33 6.55
N ASP A 95 -9.65 -8.36 7.63
CA ASP A 95 -9.91 -7.55 8.82
C ASP A 95 -9.99 -6.06 8.48
N GLU A 96 -10.93 -5.32 9.07
CA GLU A 96 -11.20 -3.93 8.70
C GLU A 96 -10.00 -3.01 8.93
N ASP A 97 -9.18 -3.31 9.93
CA ASP A 97 -8.02 -2.49 10.33
C ASP A 97 -6.74 -2.87 9.58
N GLN A 98 -6.75 -3.98 8.81
CA GLN A 98 -5.60 -4.45 8.04
C GLN A 98 -5.20 -3.43 6.96
N LEU A 99 -3.96 -2.94 7.04
CA LEU A 99 -3.38 -2.09 6.01
C LEU A 99 -3.07 -2.91 4.76
N ILE A 100 -3.63 -2.51 3.62
CA ILE A 100 -3.38 -3.17 2.34
C ILE A 100 -2.87 -2.18 1.30
N LEU A 101 -1.95 -2.64 0.46
CA LEU A 101 -1.50 -1.96 -0.75
C LEU A 101 -1.90 -2.81 -1.95
N VAL A 102 -2.71 -2.27 -2.86
CA VAL A 102 -3.06 -2.95 -4.10
C VAL A 102 -2.19 -2.40 -5.23
N VAL A 103 -1.60 -3.28 -6.04
CA VAL A 103 -0.76 -2.94 -7.19
C VAL A 103 -1.13 -3.73 -8.45
N ASP A 104 -0.77 -3.22 -9.62
CA ASP A 104 -0.89 -3.97 -10.88
C ASP A 104 0.08 -5.14 -10.95
N GLY A 105 -0.37 -6.25 -11.55
CA GLY A 105 0.35 -7.52 -11.50
C GLY A 105 1.45 -7.68 -12.54
N TYR A 106 1.44 -6.91 -13.63
CA TYR A 106 2.33 -7.17 -14.77
C TYR A 106 3.37 -6.08 -15.04
N ASP A 107 3.19 -4.88 -14.50
CA ASP A 107 4.02 -3.71 -14.79
C ASP A 107 4.42 -2.93 -13.54
N THR A 108 4.32 -3.55 -12.36
CA THR A 108 4.78 -2.97 -11.09
C THR A 108 6.05 -3.65 -10.57
N LEU A 109 6.93 -2.85 -9.94
CA LEU A 109 8.11 -3.32 -9.21
C LEU A 109 8.20 -2.61 -7.85
N LEU A 110 8.44 -3.37 -6.78
CA LEU A 110 8.63 -2.81 -5.43
C LEU A 110 10.11 -2.44 -5.23
N GLN A 111 10.36 -1.29 -4.60
CA GLN A 111 11.73 -0.74 -4.45
C GLN A 111 12.15 -0.49 -3.00
N VAL A 112 11.24 -0.69 -2.05
CA VAL A 112 11.47 -0.46 -0.61
C VAL A 112 10.76 -1.54 0.20
N GLY A 113 11.17 -1.77 1.44
CA GLY A 113 10.53 -2.70 2.38
C GLY A 113 9.20 -2.20 2.97
N PRO A 114 8.46 -3.07 3.67
CA PRO A 114 7.13 -2.73 4.21
C PRO A 114 7.16 -1.58 5.21
N GLY A 115 8.19 -1.51 6.08
CA GLY A 115 8.32 -0.44 7.07
C GLY A 115 8.35 0.97 6.46
N GLU A 116 9.04 1.14 5.33
CA GLU A 116 9.11 2.43 4.62
C GLU A 116 7.74 2.80 4.00
N ILE A 117 7.00 1.82 3.49
CA ILE A 117 5.65 2.05 2.93
C ILE A 117 4.69 2.46 4.05
N ILE A 118 4.72 1.77 5.19
CA ILE A 118 3.90 2.07 6.37
C ILE A 118 4.20 3.49 6.89
N ALA A 119 5.49 3.83 7.02
CA ALA A 119 5.89 5.18 7.46
C ALA A 119 5.37 6.27 6.52
N ARG A 120 5.46 6.06 5.20
CA ARG A 120 4.92 7.01 4.21
C ARG A 120 3.40 7.11 4.25
N PHE A 121 2.69 6.00 4.46
CA PHE A 121 1.24 6.00 4.65
C PHE A 121 0.84 6.81 5.89
N GLY A 122 1.52 6.61 7.02
CA GLY A 122 1.32 7.41 8.24
C GLY A 122 1.52 8.90 7.98
N ALA A 123 2.63 9.30 7.36
CA ALA A 123 2.91 10.69 7.03
C ALA A 123 1.90 11.31 6.05
N LEU A 124 1.33 10.53 5.12
CA LEU A 124 0.26 10.99 4.23
C LEU A 124 -1.06 11.21 5.00
N ASN A 125 -1.41 10.30 5.91
CA ASN A 125 -2.58 10.45 6.76
C ASN A 125 -2.47 11.66 7.70
N GLU A 126 -1.32 11.88 8.32
CA GLU A 126 -1.08 13.08 9.15
C GLU A 126 -1.29 14.36 8.35
N LYS A 127 -0.77 14.44 7.12
CA LYS A 127 -0.98 15.58 6.23
C LYS A 127 -2.44 15.76 5.83
N PHE A 128 -3.12 14.66 5.50
CA PHE A 128 -4.54 14.68 5.16
C PHE A 128 -5.37 15.21 6.34
N GLN A 129 -5.07 14.77 7.56
CA GLN A 129 -5.75 15.22 8.77
C GLN A 129 -5.50 16.70 9.07
N GLN A 130 -4.28 17.19 8.88
CA GLN A 130 -3.97 18.62 9.04
C GLN A 130 -4.79 19.48 8.07
N GLN A 131 -4.92 19.04 6.82
CA GLN A 131 -5.73 19.75 5.81
C GLN A 131 -7.22 19.74 6.13
N GLN A 132 -7.74 18.66 6.73
CA GLN A 132 -9.14 18.56 7.16
C GLN A 132 -9.40 19.35 8.46
N GLY A 133 -8.45 19.37 9.40
CA GLY A 133 -8.56 20.07 10.68
C GLY A 133 -8.57 21.60 10.56
N GLU A 134 -7.94 22.15 9.52
CA GLU A 134 -8.05 23.58 9.18
C GLU A 134 -9.44 23.97 8.63
N GLU A 135 -10.24 23.01 8.17
CA GLU A 135 -11.60 23.23 7.64
C GLU A 135 -12.70 23.10 8.72
N LEU A 136 -12.38 22.53 9.89
CA LEU A 136 -13.33 22.14 10.95
C LEU A 136 -13.28 23.02 12.22
N SER A 137 -12.82 24.27 12.11
CA SER A 137 -12.75 25.18 13.26
C SER A 137 -14.04 25.92 13.63
N GLU A 138 -15.23 25.56 13.11
CA GLU A 138 -16.50 26.24 13.47
C GLU A 138 -17.75 25.33 13.62
N ALA A 139 -17.65 24.03 13.89
CA ALA A 139 -18.86 23.26 14.25
C ALA A 139 -18.61 22.05 15.18
N ASP A 140 -19.13 22.18 16.39
CA ASP A 140 -19.69 21.13 17.26
C ASP A 140 -18.75 20.13 17.97
N GLU A 141 -18.24 20.59 19.12
CA GLU A 141 -17.96 19.73 20.28
C GLU A 141 -19.28 19.15 20.81
N GLN A 142 -19.67 17.94 20.41
CA GLN A 142 -20.42 16.97 21.23
C GLN A 142 -20.91 15.78 20.38
N GLN A 143 -20.00 14.90 19.97
CA GLN A 143 -20.31 13.47 19.98
C GLN A 143 -19.05 12.61 20.05
N SER A 144 -19.14 11.67 20.97
CA SER A 144 -18.19 10.66 21.40
C SER A 144 -17.44 9.94 20.29
N THR A 145 -16.12 9.79 20.52
CA THR A 145 -15.08 9.06 19.78
C THR A 145 -14.86 9.52 18.33
N PRO A 146 -13.70 10.15 18.02
CA PRO A 146 -13.34 10.35 16.63
C PRO A 146 -13.10 8.96 16.07
N HIS A 147 -14.04 8.43 15.29
CA HIS A 147 -13.69 7.39 14.34
C HIS A 147 -12.74 8.08 13.36
N PHE A 148 -11.44 8.00 13.66
CA PHE A 148 -10.38 8.57 12.84
C PHE A 148 -10.60 8.08 11.41
N GLN A 149 -11.05 8.97 10.53
CA GLN A 149 -11.30 8.62 9.14
C GLN A 149 -9.95 8.65 8.43
N GLU A 150 -9.30 7.50 8.34
CA GLU A 150 -8.10 7.37 7.52
C GLU A 150 -8.49 7.44 6.04
N ALA A 151 -7.64 8.08 5.24
CA ALA A 151 -7.90 8.19 3.80
C ALA A 151 -7.44 6.93 3.06
N VAL A 152 -8.06 6.69 1.90
CA VAL A 152 -7.51 5.79 0.89
C VAL A 152 -6.70 6.64 -0.08
N PHE A 153 -5.40 6.35 -0.19
CA PHE A 153 -4.52 7.06 -1.10
C PHE A 153 -4.37 6.29 -2.41
N PHE A 154 -4.64 6.96 -3.53
CA PHE A 154 -4.46 6.41 -4.86
C PHE A 154 -3.15 6.90 -5.48
N GLY A 155 -2.60 6.11 -6.39
CA GLY A 155 -1.58 6.59 -7.31
C GLY A 155 -2.10 7.80 -8.08
N ALA A 156 -1.19 8.73 -8.39
CA ALA A 156 -1.53 9.93 -9.14
C ALA A 156 -0.76 9.96 -10.47
N GLU A 157 -1.43 10.38 -11.54
CA GLU A 157 -0.87 10.44 -12.88
C GLU A 157 -1.12 11.79 -13.57
N ARG A 158 -0.32 12.03 -14.62
CA ARG A 158 -0.33 13.28 -15.39
C ARG A 158 -1.54 13.38 -16.31
N TYR A 159 -1.98 12.26 -16.88
CA TYR A 159 -3.00 12.25 -17.92
C TYR A 159 -4.33 11.84 -17.30
N CYS A 160 -5.41 12.49 -17.74
CA CYS A 160 -6.72 12.08 -17.30
C CYS A 160 -7.31 11.10 -18.30
N TRP A 161 -7.78 9.97 -17.79
CA TRP A 161 -8.43 8.92 -18.57
C TRP A 161 -9.42 8.17 -17.67
N PRO A 162 -10.53 7.61 -18.17
CA PRO A 162 -11.06 7.69 -19.55
C PRO A 162 -12.08 8.80 -19.78
N SER A 163 -12.61 9.41 -18.71
CA SER A 163 -13.82 10.24 -18.80
C SER A 163 -13.51 11.71 -18.72
N GLU A 164 -13.76 12.43 -19.81
CA GLU A 164 -13.64 13.89 -19.92
C GLU A 164 -14.41 14.62 -18.81
N GLU A 165 -15.62 14.15 -18.49
CA GLU A 165 -16.43 14.74 -17.42
C GLU A 165 -15.74 14.63 -16.05
N VAL A 166 -15.12 13.47 -15.77
CA VAL A 166 -14.34 13.29 -14.54
C VAL A 166 -13.11 14.19 -14.54
N CYS A 167 -12.43 14.32 -15.69
CA CYS A 167 -11.26 15.20 -15.83
C CYS A 167 -11.59 16.64 -15.45
N GLN A 168 -12.69 17.17 -15.98
CA GLN A 168 -13.13 18.54 -15.69
C GLN A 168 -13.42 18.76 -14.20
N ARG A 169 -13.96 17.74 -13.50
CA ARG A 169 -14.19 17.82 -12.05
C ARG A 169 -12.89 17.88 -11.25
N TYR A 170 -11.87 17.14 -11.65
CA TYR A 170 -10.54 17.23 -11.04
C TYR A 170 -9.94 18.62 -11.28
N GLU A 171 -9.99 19.11 -12.51
CA GLU A 171 -9.43 20.42 -12.87
C GLU A 171 -10.12 21.59 -12.16
N ALA A 172 -11.42 21.50 -11.92
CA ALA A 172 -12.17 22.51 -11.17
C ALA A 172 -11.77 22.58 -9.68
N LYS A 173 -11.24 21.49 -9.11
CA LYS A 173 -10.89 21.39 -7.68
C LYS A 173 -9.40 21.60 -7.41
N THR A 174 -8.54 21.31 -8.38
CA THR A 174 -7.10 21.48 -8.21
C THR A 174 -6.68 22.90 -8.55
N SER A 175 -6.03 23.61 -7.62
CA SER A 175 -5.41 24.90 -7.90
C SER A 175 -4.45 24.77 -9.09
N LEU A 176 -4.41 25.81 -9.95
CA LEU A 176 -3.46 25.88 -11.08
C LEU A 176 -1.99 25.68 -10.66
N ASP A 177 -1.68 25.90 -9.38
CA ASP A 177 -0.34 25.79 -8.79
C ASP A 177 0.10 24.37 -8.40
N SER A 178 -0.70 23.33 -8.67
CA SER A 178 -0.27 21.92 -8.56
C SER A 178 -0.01 21.33 -9.95
N PRO A 179 1.14 21.63 -10.58
CA PRO A 179 1.36 21.38 -12.00
C PRO A 179 1.56 19.90 -12.37
N HIS A 180 1.66 19.00 -11.39
CA HIS A 180 2.08 17.63 -11.63
C HIS A 180 1.14 16.61 -10.96
N ASN A 181 0.81 15.56 -11.70
CA ASN A 181 0.08 14.36 -11.27
C ASN A 181 -1.18 14.64 -10.44
N LYS A 182 -2.18 15.24 -11.08
CA LYS A 182 -3.44 15.65 -10.44
C LYS A 182 -4.60 14.67 -10.66
N PHE A 183 -4.43 13.66 -11.51
CA PHE A 183 -5.48 12.70 -11.82
C PHE A 183 -5.22 11.37 -11.12
N LEU A 184 -6.28 10.64 -10.83
CA LEU A 184 -6.21 9.33 -10.18
C LEU A 184 -5.72 8.26 -11.15
N ASN A 185 -4.82 7.40 -10.68
CA ASN A 185 -4.43 6.14 -11.30
C ASN A 185 -4.91 4.97 -10.43
N ALA A 186 -5.71 4.08 -11.01
CA ALA A 186 -6.26 2.92 -10.29
C ALA A 186 -5.30 1.72 -10.22
N GLY A 187 -4.10 1.83 -10.78
CA GLY A 187 -3.09 0.79 -10.77
C GLY A 187 -2.56 0.53 -9.36
N THR A 188 -2.43 1.58 -8.55
CA THR A 188 -1.94 1.49 -7.18
C THR A 188 -2.84 2.25 -6.19
N TYR A 189 -3.16 1.66 -5.05
CA TYR A 189 -3.80 2.36 -3.93
C TYR A 189 -3.54 1.67 -2.60
N ILE A 190 -3.55 2.44 -1.52
CA ILE A 190 -3.24 1.98 -0.16
C ILE A 190 -4.25 2.55 0.84
N GLY A 191 -4.61 1.74 1.82
CA GLY A 191 -5.52 2.11 2.91
C GLY A 191 -5.89 0.90 3.74
N ARG A 192 -6.60 1.13 4.85
CA ARG A 192 -7.17 0.02 5.62
C ARG A 192 -8.32 -0.62 4.85
N ALA A 193 -8.44 -1.93 4.95
CA ALA A 193 -9.43 -2.70 4.18
C ALA A 193 -10.87 -2.20 4.42
N GLY A 194 -11.21 -1.81 5.65
CA GLY A 194 -12.52 -1.25 5.99
C GLY A 194 -12.85 0.04 5.24
N HIS A 195 -11.87 0.91 4.99
CA HIS A 195 -12.04 2.16 4.23
C HIS A 195 -12.11 1.92 2.72
N ILE A 196 -11.40 0.90 2.21
CA ILE A 196 -11.45 0.54 0.78
C ILE A 196 -12.77 -0.15 0.40
N ARG A 197 -13.42 -0.83 1.36
CA ARG A 197 -14.64 -1.61 1.13
C ARG A 197 -15.93 -0.78 1.03
N GLN A 198 -15.93 0.44 1.56
CA GLN A 198 -17.10 1.35 1.61
C GLN A 198 -17.57 1.78 0.21
#